data_AF-D2RQ59-F1
#
_entry.id   AF-D2RQ59-F1
#
_cell.length_a   1.000
_cell.length_b   1.000
_cell.length_c   1.000
_cell.angle_alpha   90.00
_cell.angle_beta   90.00
_cell.angle_gamma   90.00
#
_symmetry.space_group_name_H-M   'P 1'
#
loop_
_entity.id
_entity.type
_entity.pdbx_description
1 polymer ?
#
loop_
_entity_poly.entity_id
_entity_poly.type
_entity_poly.pdbx_seq_one_letter_code
_entity_poly.pdbx_strand_id
1 'polypeptide(L)'
;MVRRRQLLLATLAAGAAGTAGCLSDDPPDDGSETDDDQSTNSGDDEPPTDLSPAGEGVYRVDVDAVSDRSVSIGDPQEISYAGDPEIVWGYERVVDTDESTESTPEVVVDPAIDTTDDAAHVFLAPVYDADAENWVVRAYADETYYEGMDTHQFWIGRFYTESEEQPVTGHDAGFTEHHDGVYRASLEYGETPPTNVQPDQFRSVFLTNSEWDASALEDAESVLGAVVAPIRVGSTHPDYDKADENDPAPVVELSFEYDPDAKAVTIVHEDGPTFQGEHVQVGFEGGLTETQFSGEVTPGDELTVAVPSADAGEYLAVTWRGPERAHTIVLDRFEIPE
;
A
#
# COMPACT_ATOMS: atom_id res chain seq x y z
N MET A 1 18.13 17.29 2.06
CA MET A 1 17.81 18.57 2.75
C MET A 1 16.36 18.44 3.22
N VAL A 2 16.15 17.90 4.42
CA VAL A 2 14.86 17.40 4.91
C VAL A 2 13.99 18.56 5.41
N ARG A 3 12.85 18.83 4.78
CA ARG A 3 11.84 19.76 5.29
C ARG A 3 10.89 19.02 6.22
N ARG A 4 11.15 19.12 7.52
CA ARG A 4 10.19 18.74 8.57
C ARG A 4 8.98 19.67 8.52
N ARG A 5 7.79 19.14 8.22
CA ARG A 5 6.51 19.84 8.40
C ARG A 5 6.28 20.01 9.91
N GLN A 6 6.34 21.26 10.38
CA GLN A 6 5.90 21.63 11.72
C GLN A 6 4.36 21.77 11.69
N LEU A 7 3.67 20.83 12.32
CA LEU A 7 2.24 20.95 12.63
C LEU A 7 2.06 22.07 13.67
N LEU A 8 1.57 23.22 13.22
CA LEU A 8 1.09 24.31 14.07
C LEU A 8 -0.38 24.05 14.39
N LEU A 9 -0.63 23.48 15.57
CA LEU A 9 -1.94 23.42 16.20
C LEU A 9 -2.42 24.84 16.54
N ALA A 10 -3.25 25.41 15.67
CA ALA A 10 -3.96 26.66 15.94
C ALA A 10 -5.25 26.35 16.71
N THR A 11 -5.19 26.44 18.04
CA THR A 11 -6.36 26.38 18.92
C THR A 11 -7.18 27.66 18.76
N LEU A 12 -8.36 27.54 18.15
CA LEU A 12 -9.37 28.61 18.07
C LEU A 12 -10.71 28.06 18.57
N ALA A 13 -10.96 28.20 19.88
CA ALA A 13 -12.30 28.10 20.44
C ALA A 13 -12.54 29.32 21.33
N ALA A 14 -13.22 30.30 20.76
CA ALA A 14 -13.71 31.48 21.45
C ALA A 14 -14.85 31.08 22.40
N GLY A 15 -14.86 31.70 23.58
CA GLY A 15 -15.78 31.39 24.66
C GLY A 15 -17.23 31.82 24.45
N ALA A 16 -18.10 31.20 25.23
CA ALA A 16 -19.38 31.76 25.64
C ALA A 16 -19.52 31.59 27.16
N ALA A 17 -19.77 32.70 27.83
CA ALA A 17 -19.96 32.80 29.27
C ALA A 17 -21.43 32.60 29.66
N GLY A 18 -21.64 31.96 30.81
CA GLY A 18 -22.69 32.31 31.78
C GLY A 18 -24.05 31.63 31.67
N THR A 19 -24.42 30.84 32.67
CA THR A 19 -25.38 31.26 33.72
C THR A 19 -25.41 30.23 34.87
N ALA A 20 -25.74 30.75 36.05
CA ALA A 20 -25.70 30.10 37.35
C ALA A 20 -27.06 29.50 37.77
N GLY A 21 -27.02 28.61 38.77
CA GLY A 21 -28.14 28.22 39.64
C GLY A 21 -28.37 26.70 39.64
N CYS A 22 -28.61 26.00 40.75
CA CYS A 22 -28.78 26.34 42.15
C CYS A 22 -28.43 25.11 43.00
N LEU A 23 -28.02 25.37 44.24
CA LEU A 23 -27.73 24.41 45.30
C LEU A 23 -28.89 23.47 45.63
N SER A 24 -28.56 22.25 46.06
CA SER A 24 -29.35 21.49 47.04
C SER A 24 -28.38 20.75 47.97
N ASP A 25 -28.36 21.20 49.23
CA ASP A 25 -27.77 20.55 50.39
C ASP A 25 -28.53 19.27 50.73
N ASP A 26 -27.83 18.16 51.00
CA ASP A 26 -28.27 17.11 51.93
C ASP A 26 -27.04 16.33 52.49
N PRO A 27 -27.16 15.69 53.67
CA PRO A 27 -26.11 15.61 54.71
C PRO A 27 -25.15 14.40 54.60
N PRO A 28 -24.08 14.34 55.41
CA PRO A 28 -22.97 13.41 55.20
C PRO A 28 -23.29 12.02 55.74
N ASP A 29 -22.99 11.00 54.93
CA ASP A 29 -22.90 9.62 55.38
C ASP A 29 -21.44 9.31 55.72
N ASP A 30 -21.25 9.01 57.00
CA ASP A 30 -19.98 8.67 57.65
C ASP A 30 -19.80 7.15 57.49
N GLY A 31 -18.99 6.75 56.51
CA GLY A 31 -18.81 5.35 56.13
C GLY A 31 -17.42 5.14 55.53
N SER A 32 -16.47 4.89 56.42
CA SER A 32 -15.14 4.37 56.15
C SER A 32 -15.10 3.32 55.04
N GLU A 33 -14.26 3.53 54.03
CA GLU A 33 -13.22 2.58 53.61
C GLU A 33 -12.24 3.27 52.65
N THR A 34 -10.99 3.29 53.11
CA THR A 34 -9.78 3.73 52.45
C THR A 34 -9.51 2.94 51.17
N ASP A 35 -9.04 3.68 50.17
CA ASP A 35 -8.03 3.30 49.18
C ASP A 35 -8.23 1.95 48.48
N ASP A 36 -8.78 2.00 47.26
CA ASP A 36 -8.21 1.34 46.09
C ASP A 36 -8.90 1.88 44.82
N ASP A 37 -8.81 3.20 44.63
CA ASP A 37 -9.03 3.82 43.31
C ASP A 37 -7.71 3.66 42.53
N GLN A 38 -7.34 2.41 42.22
CA GLN A 38 -6.50 2.13 41.06
C GLN A 38 -7.37 2.40 39.84
N SER A 39 -7.63 3.68 39.58
CA SER A 39 -7.83 4.17 38.22
C SER A 39 -6.59 3.69 37.49
N THR A 40 -6.75 2.59 36.76
CA THR A 40 -5.78 2.11 35.79
C THR A 40 -5.36 3.35 35.03
N ASN A 41 -4.06 3.62 35.11
CA ASN A 41 -3.39 4.58 34.29
C ASN A 41 -3.54 4.02 32.88
N SER A 42 -4.72 4.23 32.26
CA SER A 42 -4.92 4.20 30.83
C SER A 42 -4.06 5.35 30.34
N GLY A 43 -2.76 5.10 30.28
CA GLY A 43 -1.87 5.95 29.53
C GLY A 43 -2.51 6.00 28.17
N ASP A 44 -2.84 7.21 27.73
CA ASP A 44 -3.02 7.49 26.33
C ASP A 44 -1.66 7.20 25.67
N ASP A 45 -1.31 5.92 25.55
CA ASP A 45 -0.12 5.44 24.87
C ASP A 45 -0.43 5.70 23.40
N GLU A 46 -0.04 6.91 22.97
CA GLU A 46 -0.21 7.38 21.61
C GLU A 46 0.35 6.30 20.66
N PRO A 47 -0.42 5.91 19.63
CA PRO A 47 -0.03 4.81 18.77
C PRO A 47 1.34 5.11 18.13
N PRO A 48 2.16 4.08 17.88
CA PRO A 48 3.40 4.22 17.14
C PRO A 48 3.19 4.91 15.79
N THR A 49 4.21 5.61 15.27
CA THR A 49 4.06 6.42 14.05
C THR A 49 3.72 5.62 12.79
N ASP A 50 3.97 4.32 12.76
CA ASP A 50 3.56 3.41 11.69
C ASP A 50 2.12 2.89 11.84
N LEU A 51 1.40 3.26 12.90
CA LEU A 51 0.01 2.84 13.14
C LEU A 51 -0.89 4.07 13.32
N SER A 52 -2.00 4.08 12.59
CA SER A 52 -3.06 5.07 12.72
C SER A 52 -4.34 4.40 13.24
N PRO A 53 -4.97 4.89 14.32
CA PRO A 53 -6.18 4.29 14.85
C PRO A 53 -7.34 4.53 13.88
N ALA A 54 -8.06 3.47 13.53
CA ALA A 54 -9.22 3.48 12.63
C ALA A 54 -10.53 3.08 13.33
N GLY A 55 -10.44 2.55 14.55
CA GLY A 55 -11.56 2.10 15.38
C GLY A 55 -11.04 1.59 16.72
N GLU A 56 -11.95 1.16 17.60
CA GLU A 56 -11.57 0.46 18.83
C GLU A 56 -10.91 -0.88 18.45
N GLY A 57 -9.62 -1.04 18.76
CA GLY A 57 -8.83 -2.22 18.38
C GLY A 57 -8.54 -2.37 16.88
N VAL A 58 -8.83 -1.34 16.06
CA VAL A 58 -8.54 -1.37 14.62
C VAL A 58 -7.45 -0.36 14.29
N TYR A 59 -6.34 -0.84 13.73
CA TYR A 59 -5.17 -0.02 13.41
C TYR A 59 -4.78 -0.13 11.94
N ARG A 60 -4.64 1.01 11.26
CA ARG A 60 -4.11 1.09 9.90
C ARG A 60 -2.60 1.24 9.92
N VAL A 61 -1.90 0.42 9.14
CA VAL A 61 -0.46 0.54 8.91
C VAL A 61 -0.19 1.72 7.99
N ASP A 62 0.45 2.76 8.53
CA ASP A 62 0.86 3.96 7.81
C ASP A 62 2.29 3.81 7.30
N VAL A 63 2.41 3.25 6.10
CA VAL A 63 3.70 2.98 5.46
C VAL A 63 4.39 4.28 5.02
N ASP A 64 3.61 5.29 4.62
CA ASP A 64 4.13 6.61 4.22
C ASP A 64 4.78 7.34 5.40
N ALA A 65 4.23 7.19 6.61
CA ALA A 65 4.80 7.79 7.81
C ALA A 65 6.18 7.24 8.19
N VAL A 66 6.54 6.03 7.74
CA VAL A 66 7.83 5.39 8.09
C VAL A 66 8.77 5.14 6.93
N SER A 67 8.33 5.32 5.69
CA SER A 67 9.22 5.24 4.53
C SER A 67 9.85 6.60 4.22
N ASP A 68 11.11 6.59 3.76
CA ASP A 68 11.77 7.80 3.25
C ASP A 68 11.32 8.18 1.82
N ARG A 69 10.47 7.36 1.19
CA ARG A 69 9.88 7.60 -0.14
C ARG A 69 8.39 7.84 0.02
N SER A 70 7.84 8.72 -0.82
CA SER A 70 6.40 8.87 -0.95
C SER A 70 5.77 7.54 -1.40
N VAL A 71 4.74 7.12 -0.67
CA VAL A 71 4.04 5.86 -0.92
C VAL A 71 2.65 6.14 -1.49
N SER A 72 2.25 5.38 -2.52
CA SER A 72 0.86 5.28 -2.99
C SER A 72 0.41 3.83 -2.89
N ILE A 73 -0.82 3.62 -2.41
CA ILE A 73 -1.47 2.31 -2.34
C ILE A 73 -2.47 2.29 -3.49
N GLY A 74 -2.19 1.48 -4.51
CA GLY A 74 -2.93 1.47 -5.77
C GLY A 74 -4.05 0.44 -5.79
N ASP A 75 -4.08 -0.38 -6.84
CA ASP A 75 -4.92 -1.58 -6.92
C ASP A 75 -4.81 -2.41 -5.61
N PRO A 76 -5.82 -3.22 -5.24
CA PRO A 76 -5.94 -3.86 -3.92
C PRO A 76 -4.81 -4.84 -3.54
N GLN A 77 -3.73 -4.91 -4.32
CA GLN A 77 -2.56 -5.74 -4.12
C GLN A 77 -1.26 -5.03 -4.52
N GLU A 78 -1.24 -3.70 -4.62
CA GLU A 78 -0.06 -2.95 -5.05
C GLU A 78 0.29 -1.78 -4.12
N ILE A 79 1.59 -1.65 -3.80
CA ILE A 79 2.14 -0.46 -3.15
C ILE A 79 3.28 0.09 -4.02
N SER A 80 3.14 1.35 -4.42
CA SER A 80 4.09 2.09 -5.24
C SER A 80 4.92 3.06 -4.40
N TYR A 81 6.21 3.14 -4.69
CA TYR A 81 7.16 4.03 -4.04
C TYR A 81 7.80 4.94 -5.08
N ALA A 82 7.51 6.24 -4.96
CA ALA A 82 8.09 7.24 -5.83
C ALA A 82 9.62 7.34 -5.66
N GLY A 83 10.32 7.67 -6.74
CA GLY A 83 11.77 7.82 -6.75
C GLY A 83 12.38 7.56 -8.12
N ASP A 84 13.71 7.60 -8.18
CA ASP A 84 14.48 7.15 -9.34
C ASP A 84 15.44 6.02 -8.88
N PRO A 85 15.12 4.73 -9.12
CA PRO A 85 13.92 4.25 -9.81
C PRO A 85 12.67 4.22 -8.93
N GLU A 86 11.50 4.26 -9.57
CA GLU A 86 10.22 3.90 -8.96
C GLU A 86 10.15 2.39 -8.76
N ILE A 87 9.52 1.98 -7.67
CA ILE A 87 9.29 0.57 -7.34
C ILE A 87 7.82 0.34 -7.02
N VAL A 88 7.27 -0.74 -7.57
CA VAL A 88 5.95 -1.27 -7.18
C VAL A 88 6.14 -2.65 -6.58
N TRP A 89 5.59 -2.83 -5.40
CA TRP A 89 5.48 -4.11 -4.71
C TRP A 89 4.08 -4.66 -4.90
N GLY A 90 4.00 -5.92 -5.33
CA GLY A 90 2.78 -6.69 -5.45
C GLY A 90 2.61 -7.67 -4.30
N TYR A 91 1.37 -7.91 -3.91
CA TYR A 91 0.98 -8.93 -2.94
C TYR A 91 0.47 -10.15 -3.66
N GLU A 92 1.08 -11.30 -3.37
CA GLU A 92 0.63 -12.59 -3.89
C GLU A 92 -0.03 -13.39 -2.76
N ARG A 93 -1.13 -14.06 -3.08
CA ARG A 93 -1.93 -14.80 -2.10
C ARG A 93 -1.30 -16.16 -1.81
N VAL A 94 -1.20 -16.51 -0.53
CA VAL A 94 -1.12 -17.91 -0.08
C VAL A 94 -2.15 -18.10 1.03
N VAL A 95 -3.30 -18.69 0.71
CA VAL A 95 -4.34 -19.01 1.71
C VAL A 95 -4.75 -20.46 1.53
N ASP A 96 -4.87 -21.12 2.68
CA ASP A 96 -5.39 -22.47 2.94
C ASP A 96 -6.72 -22.76 2.23
N THR A 97 -6.85 -23.99 1.71
CA THR A 97 -7.98 -24.47 0.91
C THR A 97 -8.99 -25.33 1.67
N ASP A 98 -8.85 -25.55 2.97
CA ASP A 98 -9.75 -26.49 3.68
C ASP A 98 -11.07 -25.88 4.21
N GLU A 99 -11.39 -24.62 3.88
CA GLU A 99 -12.76 -24.09 4.04
C GLU A 99 -13.60 -24.32 2.77
N SER A 100 -14.28 -25.46 2.73
CA SER A 100 -15.24 -25.79 1.68
C SER A 100 -16.54 -24.97 1.79
N THR A 101 -16.57 -23.67 1.47
CA THR A 101 -17.84 -22.97 1.20
C THR A 101 -17.67 -21.76 0.29
N GLU A 102 -18.18 -21.87 -0.95
CA GLU A 102 -18.77 -20.89 -1.90
C GLU A 102 -18.56 -19.36 -1.77
N SER A 103 -17.57 -18.88 -1.06
CA SER A 103 -17.21 -17.47 -0.94
C SER A 103 -15.71 -17.44 -0.79
N THR A 104 -15.01 -17.24 -1.90
CA THR A 104 -13.60 -16.84 -1.87
C THR A 104 -13.56 -15.63 -0.92
N PRO A 105 -12.85 -15.68 0.23
CA PRO A 105 -12.67 -14.49 1.02
C PRO A 105 -12.04 -13.46 0.09
N GLU A 106 -12.78 -12.38 -0.17
CA GLU A 106 -12.28 -11.23 -0.89
C GLU A 106 -11.13 -10.74 -0.03
N VAL A 107 -9.89 -10.93 -0.49
CA VAL A 107 -8.73 -10.40 0.19
C VAL A 107 -8.84 -8.90 0.02
N VAL A 108 -9.48 -8.27 1.00
CA VAL A 108 -9.23 -6.86 1.23
C VAL A 108 -7.84 -6.86 1.85
N VAL A 109 -6.82 -6.51 1.05
CA VAL A 109 -5.57 -6.00 1.63
C VAL A 109 -5.92 -4.65 2.23
N ASP A 110 -6.69 -4.69 3.31
CA ASP A 110 -6.84 -3.51 4.13
C ASP A 110 -5.53 -3.41 4.89
N PRO A 111 -4.80 -2.30 4.82
CA PRO A 111 -3.71 -2.03 5.75
C PRO A 111 -4.21 -1.96 7.21
N ALA A 112 -5.49 -2.22 7.47
CA ALA A 112 -6.09 -2.28 8.79
C ALA A 112 -5.95 -3.69 9.40
N ILE A 113 -5.43 -3.73 10.62
CA ILE A 113 -5.40 -4.89 11.49
C ILE A 113 -6.47 -4.68 12.55
N ASP A 114 -7.41 -5.62 12.63
CA ASP A 114 -8.48 -5.63 13.61
C ASP A 114 -8.12 -6.62 14.72
N THR A 115 -7.67 -6.10 15.87
CA THR A 115 -7.33 -6.93 17.04
C THR A 115 -8.56 -7.35 17.84
N THR A 116 -9.76 -6.96 17.41
CA THR A 116 -11.03 -7.34 18.05
C THR A 116 -11.72 -8.52 17.38
N ASP A 117 -11.29 -8.89 16.16
CA ASP A 117 -11.78 -10.08 15.46
C ASP A 117 -11.06 -11.34 15.96
N ASP A 118 -11.78 -12.46 15.97
CA ASP A 118 -11.23 -13.79 16.25
C ASP A 118 -10.56 -14.38 14.99
N ALA A 119 -10.50 -13.64 13.88
CA ALA A 119 -9.79 -14.00 12.67
C ALA A 119 -8.30 -13.66 12.78
N ALA A 120 -7.44 -14.49 12.20
CA ALA A 120 -5.99 -14.24 12.19
C ALA A 120 -5.63 -13.27 11.06
N HIS A 121 -5.13 -12.08 11.40
CA HIS A 121 -4.69 -11.08 10.44
C HIS A 121 -3.17 -10.94 10.40
N VAL A 122 -2.62 -10.86 9.18
CA VAL A 122 -1.20 -10.58 8.93
C VAL A 122 -1.04 -9.71 7.68
N PHE A 123 -0.15 -8.72 7.76
CA PHE A 123 0.18 -7.81 6.68
C PHE A 123 1.70 -7.63 6.57
N LEU A 124 2.24 -7.69 5.35
CA LEU A 124 3.63 -7.38 5.08
C LEU A 124 3.74 -5.97 4.50
N ALA A 125 4.52 -5.08 5.09
CA ALA A 125 4.80 -3.76 4.56
C ALA A 125 6.27 -3.66 4.13
N PRO A 126 6.57 -3.55 2.83
CA PRO A 126 7.86 -3.04 2.39
C PRO A 126 8.07 -1.62 2.95
N VAL A 127 9.28 -1.27 3.35
CA VAL A 127 9.64 0.07 3.84
C VAL A 127 11.02 0.40 3.29
N TYR A 128 11.15 1.54 2.63
CA TYR A 128 12.44 2.04 2.16
C TYR A 128 13.11 2.96 3.21
N ASP A 129 14.35 2.65 3.57
CA ASP A 129 15.24 3.45 4.41
C ASP A 129 16.35 4.05 3.53
N ALA A 130 16.32 5.37 3.36
CA ALA A 130 17.26 6.10 2.52
C ALA A 130 18.63 6.31 3.17
N ASP A 131 18.71 6.30 4.51
CA ASP A 131 19.99 6.40 5.22
C ASP A 131 20.80 5.10 5.09
N ALA A 132 20.12 3.95 5.04
CA ALA A 132 20.72 2.64 4.83
C ALA A 132 20.74 2.18 3.36
N GLU A 133 20.08 2.93 2.46
CA GLU A 133 19.88 2.60 1.04
C GLU A 133 19.30 1.18 0.82
N ASN A 134 18.47 0.71 1.75
CA ASN A 134 17.94 -0.65 1.75
C ASN A 134 16.41 -0.70 1.97
N TRP A 135 15.87 -1.87 1.68
CA TRP A 135 14.49 -2.23 1.95
C TRP A 135 14.42 -3.13 3.17
N VAL A 136 13.43 -2.85 4.01
CA VAL A 136 12.99 -3.69 5.11
C VAL A 136 11.57 -4.13 4.82
N VAL A 137 11.25 -5.40 5.05
CA VAL A 137 9.87 -5.89 5.08
C VAL A 137 9.45 -6.03 6.54
N ARG A 138 8.44 -5.27 6.94
CA ARG A 138 7.83 -5.38 8.27
C ARG A 138 6.61 -6.27 8.18
N ALA A 139 6.49 -7.25 9.06
CA ALA A 139 5.23 -7.95 9.24
C ALA A 139 4.50 -7.37 10.43
N TYR A 140 3.21 -7.11 10.26
CA TYR A 140 2.30 -6.72 11.31
C TYR A 140 1.24 -7.81 11.43
N ALA A 141 0.99 -8.26 12.64
CA ALA A 141 0.03 -9.32 12.94
C ALA A 141 -0.79 -8.96 14.17
N ASP A 142 -2.01 -9.45 14.27
CA ASP A 142 -2.76 -9.42 15.52
C ASP A 142 -2.32 -10.54 16.48
N GLU A 143 -2.87 -10.51 17.70
CA GLU A 143 -2.64 -11.52 18.72
C GLU A 143 -3.12 -12.91 18.27
N THR A 144 -4.26 -12.98 17.58
CA THR A 144 -4.84 -14.24 17.07
C THR A 144 -3.88 -14.98 16.13
N TYR A 145 -3.27 -14.28 15.16
CA TYR A 145 -2.26 -14.83 14.27
C TYR A 145 -1.00 -15.19 15.05
N TYR A 146 -0.52 -14.30 15.92
CA TYR A 146 0.71 -14.52 16.68
C TYR A 146 0.63 -15.78 17.56
N GLU A 147 -0.47 -15.95 18.29
CA GLU A 147 -0.69 -17.09 19.19
C GLU A 147 -1.15 -18.35 18.46
N GLY A 148 -1.87 -18.20 17.33
CA GLY A 148 -2.42 -19.31 16.56
C GLY A 148 -1.37 -20.14 15.81
N MET A 149 -0.16 -19.62 15.65
CA MET A 149 0.91 -20.27 14.86
C MET A 149 2.04 -20.78 15.73
N ASP A 150 2.45 -22.04 15.49
CA ASP A 150 3.56 -22.68 16.21
C ASP A 150 4.93 -22.08 15.86
N THR A 151 5.08 -21.58 14.63
CA THR A 151 6.32 -20.93 14.17
C THR A 151 6.00 -19.71 13.31
N HIS A 152 6.97 -18.81 13.19
CA HIS A 152 6.89 -17.61 12.36
C HIS A 152 8.19 -17.45 11.59
N GLN A 153 8.18 -17.78 10.30
CA GLN A 153 9.40 -17.80 9.49
C GLN A 153 9.26 -16.95 8.24
N PHE A 154 10.20 -16.03 8.09
CA PHE A 154 10.43 -15.33 6.84
C PHE A 154 11.30 -16.17 5.91
N TRP A 155 10.89 -16.26 4.66
CA TRP A 155 11.67 -16.83 3.58
C TRP A 155 11.87 -15.78 2.50
N ILE A 156 13.12 -15.57 2.12
CA ILE A 156 13.47 -14.68 1.02
C ILE A 156 14.15 -15.50 -0.08
N GLY A 157 13.65 -15.36 -1.30
CA GLY A 157 14.06 -16.22 -2.41
C GLY A 157 13.28 -15.95 -3.69
N ARG A 158 13.47 -16.80 -4.70
CA ARG A 158 12.68 -16.80 -5.94
C ARG A 158 11.86 -18.07 -5.97
N PHE A 159 10.54 -17.96 -6.04
CA PHE A 159 9.65 -19.06 -5.69
C PHE A 159 8.88 -19.67 -6.88
N TYR A 160 9.03 -19.13 -8.10
CA TYR A 160 8.22 -19.53 -9.26
C TYR A 160 9.00 -19.65 -10.58
N THR A 161 10.32 -19.85 -10.53
CA THR A 161 11.13 -20.02 -11.77
C THR A 161 11.25 -21.49 -12.14
N GLU A 162 10.95 -21.85 -13.40
CA GLU A 162 11.03 -23.24 -13.94
C GLU A 162 12.45 -23.85 -13.92
N SER A 163 13.47 -23.14 -13.44
CA SER A 163 14.87 -23.59 -13.48
C SER A 163 15.60 -23.43 -12.14
N GLU A 164 16.10 -24.59 -11.67
CA GLU A 164 17.17 -24.83 -10.69
C GLU A 164 16.99 -24.34 -9.24
N GLU A 165 17.42 -25.18 -8.31
CA GLU A 165 17.49 -24.95 -6.86
C GLU A 165 18.10 -23.56 -6.55
N GLN A 166 17.27 -22.57 -6.27
CA GLN A 166 17.75 -21.27 -5.82
C GLN A 166 17.80 -21.20 -4.29
N PRO A 167 18.77 -20.49 -3.71
CA PRO A 167 18.94 -20.40 -2.28
C PRO A 167 17.79 -19.61 -1.66
N VAL A 168 16.81 -20.34 -1.13
CA VAL A 168 15.82 -19.81 -0.20
C VAL A 168 16.49 -19.69 1.17
N THR A 169 16.47 -18.49 1.76
CA THR A 169 17.04 -18.26 3.09
C THR A 169 15.92 -18.07 4.10
N GLY A 170 15.94 -18.87 5.16
CA GLY A 170 15.00 -18.80 6.26
C GLY A 170 15.50 -17.92 7.39
N HIS A 171 14.59 -17.12 7.92
CA HIS A 171 14.83 -16.23 9.05
C HIS A 171 13.67 -16.37 10.04
N ASP A 172 14.01 -16.43 11.33
CA ASP A 172 13.01 -16.31 12.39
C ASP A 172 12.47 -14.87 12.39
N ALA A 173 11.14 -14.72 12.33
CA ALA A 173 10.51 -13.41 12.26
C ALA A 173 10.68 -12.60 13.55
N GLY A 174 10.89 -13.25 14.70
CA GLY A 174 11.18 -12.56 15.97
C GLY A 174 10.14 -11.49 16.33
N PHE A 175 8.85 -11.82 16.24
CA PHE A 175 7.75 -10.91 16.57
C PHE A 175 7.88 -10.35 17.99
N THR A 176 7.62 -9.05 18.12
CA THR A 176 7.50 -8.35 19.40
C THR A 176 6.20 -7.57 19.43
N GLU A 177 5.52 -7.54 20.57
CA GLU A 177 4.36 -6.67 20.77
C GLU A 177 4.76 -5.22 20.49
N HIS A 178 4.01 -4.58 19.60
CA HIS A 178 4.29 -3.24 19.10
C HIS A 178 3.30 -2.23 19.68
N HIS A 179 2.00 -2.56 19.72
CA HIS A 179 0.95 -1.74 20.34
C HIS A 179 -0.38 -2.49 20.43
N ASP A 180 -1.04 -2.51 21.60
CA ASP A 180 -2.44 -2.95 21.79
C ASP A 180 -2.82 -4.25 21.06
N GLY A 181 -2.02 -5.31 21.24
CA GLY A 181 -2.24 -6.60 20.60
C GLY A 181 -1.77 -6.70 19.15
N VAL A 182 -1.22 -5.63 18.58
CA VAL A 182 -0.50 -5.66 17.29
C VAL A 182 0.95 -6.04 17.55
N TYR A 183 1.40 -7.11 16.90
CA TYR A 183 2.77 -7.60 16.91
C TYR A 183 3.48 -7.19 15.64
N ARG A 184 4.79 -6.90 15.76
CA ARG A 184 5.62 -6.52 14.62
C ARG A 184 6.91 -7.34 14.55
N ALA A 185 7.25 -7.73 13.34
CA ALA A 185 8.52 -8.37 12.98
C ALA A 185 9.18 -7.61 11.82
N SER A 186 10.50 -7.73 11.65
CA SER A 186 11.23 -7.07 10.56
C SER A 186 12.21 -8.03 9.90
N LEU A 187 12.27 -7.98 8.57
CA LEU A 187 13.24 -8.68 7.75
C LEU A 187 13.98 -7.67 6.86
N GLU A 188 15.31 -7.73 6.85
CA GLU A 188 16.09 -6.99 5.85
C GLU A 188 15.96 -7.67 4.48
N TYR A 189 15.36 -6.98 3.51
CA TYR A 189 15.29 -7.44 2.12
C TYR A 189 16.60 -7.14 1.39
N GLY A 190 17.17 -5.96 1.64
CA GLY A 190 18.44 -5.49 1.04
C GLY A 190 18.24 -4.35 0.04
N GLU A 191 19.21 -4.13 -0.84
CA GLU A 191 19.23 -3.00 -1.77
C GLU A 191 18.05 -3.02 -2.77
N THR A 192 17.76 -1.85 -3.34
CA THR A 192 16.80 -1.68 -4.43
C THR A 192 17.18 -2.58 -5.62
N PRO A 193 16.26 -3.42 -6.14
CA PRO A 193 16.54 -4.20 -7.33
C PRO A 193 16.93 -3.32 -8.53
N PRO A 194 17.79 -3.78 -9.44
CA PRO A 194 18.11 -3.03 -10.64
C PRO A 194 16.89 -2.91 -11.57
N THR A 195 16.80 -1.81 -12.33
CA THR A 195 15.70 -1.56 -13.30
C THR A 195 15.70 -2.51 -14.49
N ASN A 196 16.84 -3.14 -14.80
CA ASN A 196 17.01 -4.01 -15.97
C ASN A 196 16.82 -5.51 -15.66
N VAL A 197 16.20 -5.83 -14.52
CA VAL A 197 15.91 -7.20 -14.09
C VAL A 197 14.47 -7.55 -14.46
N GLN A 198 14.26 -8.73 -15.03
CA GLN A 198 12.92 -9.19 -15.37
C GLN A 198 12.12 -9.49 -14.08
N PRO A 199 10.79 -9.26 -14.05
CA PRO A 199 10.00 -9.43 -12.82
C PRO A 199 10.10 -10.81 -12.17
N ASP A 200 10.17 -11.87 -12.97
CA ASP A 200 10.37 -13.26 -12.54
C ASP A 200 11.74 -13.52 -11.87
N GLN A 201 12.64 -12.54 -11.94
CA GLN A 201 13.96 -12.57 -11.31
C GLN A 201 14.04 -11.75 -10.02
N PHE A 202 12.95 -11.09 -9.60
CA PHE A 202 12.90 -10.45 -8.29
C PHE A 202 12.85 -11.49 -7.17
N ARG A 203 13.31 -11.11 -5.99
CA ARG A 203 13.15 -11.93 -4.79
C ARG A 203 11.79 -11.57 -4.18
N SER A 204 11.08 -12.58 -3.74
CA SER A 204 9.88 -12.41 -2.94
C SER A 204 10.22 -12.66 -1.47
N VAL A 205 9.41 -12.10 -0.58
CA VAL A 205 9.41 -12.41 0.84
C VAL A 205 8.11 -13.13 1.18
N PHE A 206 8.25 -14.31 1.75
CA PHE A 206 7.16 -15.15 2.23
C PHE A 206 7.24 -15.18 3.75
N LEU A 207 6.14 -14.85 4.43
CA LEU A 207 5.97 -15.14 5.84
C LEU A 207 5.04 -16.34 5.96
N THR A 208 5.50 -17.40 6.64
CA THR A 208 4.76 -18.65 6.83
C THR A 208 4.89 -19.13 8.27
N ASN A 209 3.94 -19.97 8.66
CA ASN A 209 3.92 -20.71 9.91
C ASN A 209 4.64 -22.07 9.87
N SER A 210 5.31 -22.41 8.77
CA SER A 210 5.99 -23.69 8.58
C SER A 210 7.47 -23.57 8.24
N GLU A 211 8.27 -24.57 8.63
CA GLU A 211 9.61 -24.73 8.07
C GLU A 211 9.52 -24.98 6.55
N TRP A 212 10.42 -24.37 5.79
CA TRP A 212 10.48 -24.54 4.35
C TRP A 212 10.93 -25.95 4.00
N ASP A 213 10.08 -26.65 3.26
CA ASP A 213 10.50 -27.75 2.41
C ASP A 213 10.21 -27.35 0.96
N ALA A 214 11.04 -27.74 0.00
CA ALA A 214 10.77 -27.48 -1.41
C ALA A 214 9.47 -28.14 -1.88
N SER A 215 9.01 -29.19 -1.19
CA SER A 215 7.67 -29.76 -1.37
C SER A 215 6.56 -28.95 -0.72
N ALA A 216 6.84 -28.02 0.21
CA ALA A 216 5.82 -27.21 0.88
C ALA A 216 5.12 -26.22 -0.05
N LEU A 217 5.75 -25.82 -1.17
CA LEU A 217 5.08 -25.12 -2.26
C LEU A 217 4.16 -26.03 -3.09
N GLU A 218 4.51 -27.31 -3.23
CA GLU A 218 3.69 -28.29 -3.95
C GLU A 218 2.53 -28.80 -3.08
N ASP A 219 2.75 -28.86 -1.76
CA ASP A 219 1.79 -29.17 -0.69
C ASP A 219 1.13 -27.88 -0.14
N ALA A 220 1.14 -26.77 -0.90
CA ALA A 220 0.69 -25.43 -0.51
C ALA A 220 -0.79 -25.32 -0.08
N GLU A 221 -1.51 -26.42 -0.03
CA GLU A 221 -2.88 -26.53 0.49
C GLU A 221 -2.96 -26.24 2.01
N SER A 222 -1.84 -26.14 2.74
CA SER A 222 -1.83 -25.98 4.22
C SER A 222 -0.95 -24.85 4.76
N VAL A 223 -0.36 -24.01 3.90
CA VAL A 223 0.48 -22.90 4.35
C VAL A 223 -0.39 -21.64 4.53
N LEU A 224 -0.52 -21.16 5.76
CA LEU A 224 -1.09 -19.84 6.04
C LEU A 224 0.06 -18.82 6.03
N GLY A 225 -0.03 -17.83 5.14
CA GLY A 225 1.06 -16.88 4.99
C GLY A 225 0.73 -15.65 4.14
N ALA A 226 1.68 -14.73 4.11
CA ALA A 226 1.63 -13.53 3.27
C ALA A 226 2.88 -13.47 2.39
N VAL A 227 2.70 -13.01 1.15
CA VAL A 227 3.79 -12.87 0.18
C VAL A 227 3.81 -11.47 -0.38
N VAL A 228 5.00 -10.89 -0.44
CA VAL A 228 5.22 -9.61 -1.09
C VAL A 228 6.47 -9.69 -1.97
N ALA A 229 6.39 -9.12 -3.16
CA ALA A 229 7.51 -9.10 -4.11
C ALA A 229 7.51 -7.78 -4.90
N PRO A 230 8.67 -7.25 -5.30
CA PRO A 230 8.69 -6.23 -6.34
C PRO A 230 8.08 -6.85 -7.61
N ILE A 231 7.18 -6.14 -8.27
CA ILE A 231 6.60 -6.55 -9.56
C ILE A 231 7.04 -5.62 -10.69
N ARG A 232 7.46 -4.40 -10.34
CA ARG A 232 8.00 -3.40 -11.26
C ARG A 232 9.09 -2.60 -10.58
N VAL A 233 10.24 -2.47 -11.24
CA VAL A 233 11.29 -1.52 -10.86
C VAL A 233 11.73 -0.81 -12.12
N GLY A 234 11.57 0.50 -12.18
CA GLY A 234 11.75 1.21 -13.44
C GLY A 234 11.70 2.70 -13.30
N SER A 235 11.99 3.37 -14.40
CA SER A 235 11.73 4.79 -14.55
C SER A 235 10.24 5.05 -14.32
N THR A 236 9.94 6.24 -13.80
CA THR A 236 8.58 6.81 -13.83
C THR A 236 8.04 6.98 -15.25
N HIS A 237 8.94 6.91 -16.24
CA HIS A 237 8.65 6.99 -17.65
C HIS A 237 8.36 5.59 -18.21
N PRO A 238 7.52 5.49 -19.26
CA PRO A 238 7.11 4.21 -19.82
C PRO A 238 8.31 3.35 -20.21
N ASP A 239 8.27 2.08 -19.81
CA ASP A 239 9.18 1.08 -20.36
C ASP A 239 8.63 0.63 -21.73
N TYR A 240 8.92 1.43 -22.76
CA TYR A 240 8.53 1.13 -24.14
C TYR A 240 9.16 -0.17 -24.67
N ASP A 241 10.21 -0.68 -24.01
CA ASP A 241 10.88 -1.93 -24.39
C ASP A 241 10.10 -3.19 -23.92
N LYS A 242 9.06 -3.03 -23.07
CA LYS A 242 8.14 -4.12 -22.67
C LYS A 242 6.89 -4.24 -23.52
N ALA A 243 6.72 -3.39 -24.52
CA ALA A 243 5.64 -3.58 -25.45
C ALA A 243 5.85 -4.85 -26.28
N ASP A 244 4.77 -5.57 -26.56
CA ASP A 244 4.82 -6.76 -27.43
C ASP A 244 5.58 -6.38 -28.70
N GLU A 245 6.61 -7.15 -29.07
CA GLU A 245 7.37 -6.90 -30.32
C GLU A 245 6.44 -6.82 -31.55
N ASN A 246 5.27 -7.45 -31.47
CA ASN A 246 4.24 -7.45 -32.50
C ASN A 246 3.25 -6.27 -32.36
N ASP A 247 3.15 -5.62 -31.20
CA ASP A 247 2.30 -4.46 -30.93
C ASP A 247 2.98 -3.47 -29.96
N PRO A 248 3.99 -2.73 -30.43
CA PRO A 248 4.72 -1.81 -29.58
C PRO A 248 3.85 -0.61 -29.18
N ALA A 249 3.85 -0.26 -27.88
CA ALA A 249 3.24 0.96 -27.38
C ALA A 249 3.89 2.17 -28.06
N PRO A 250 3.10 3.18 -28.46
CA PRO A 250 3.65 4.35 -29.13
C PRO A 250 4.47 5.19 -28.15
N VAL A 251 5.71 5.53 -28.55
CA VAL A 251 6.55 6.47 -27.81
C VAL A 251 6.06 7.89 -28.07
N VAL A 252 5.29 8.44 -27.13
CA VAL A 252 4.66 9.76 -27.24
C VAL A 252 5.10 10.67 -26.10
N GLU A 253 5.16 11.96 -26.39
CA GLU A 253 5.32 13.01 -25.38
C GLU A 253 3.94 13.61 -25.08
N LEU A 254 3.50 13.54 -23.83
CA LEU A 254 2.24 14.11 -23.38
C LEU A 254 2.52 15.30 -22.47
N SER A 255 1.69 16.33 -22.56
CA SER A 255 1.67 17.41 -21.58
C SER A 255 0.32 17.47 -20.88
N PHE A 256 0.34 18.00 -19.65
CA PHE A 256 -0.81 18.06 -18.78
C PHE A 256 -1.00 19.47 -18.24
N GLU A 257 -2.21 19.99 -18.34
CA GLU A 257 -2.61 21.27 -17.74
C GLU A 257 -3.81 21.04 -16.82
N TYR A 258 -3.67 21.37 -15.53
CA TYR A 258 -4.75 21.25 -14.56
C TYR A 258 -5.45 22.59 -14.33
N ASP A 259 -6.77 22.61 -14.53
CA ASP A 259 -7.67 23.69 -14.15
C ASP A 259 -8.31 23.38 -12.79
N PRO A 260 -7.87 24.03 -11.69
CA PRO A 260 -8.40 23.77 -10.36
C PRO A 260 -9.83 24.30 -10.17
N ASP A 261 -10.25 25.30 -10.93
CA ASP A 261 -11.61 25.86 -10.84
C ASP A 261 -12.62 24.91 -11.50
N ALA A 262 -12.24 24.31 -12.63
CA ALA A 262 -13.04 23.32 -13.34
C ALA A 262 -12.87 21.89 -12.80
N LYS A 263 -11.83 21.64 -11.99
CA LYS A 263 -11.35 20.30 -11.64
C LYS A 263 -11.21 19.41 -12.87
N ALA A 264 -10.40 19.87 -13.83
CA ALA A 264 -10.21 19.19 -15.10
C ALA A 264 -8.73 19.18 -15.49
N VAL A 265 -8.29 18.08 -16.12
CA VAL A 265 -6.94 17.96 -16.69
C VAL A 265 -7.08 17.93 -18.20
N THR A 266 -6.37 18.83 -18.89
CA THR A 266 -6.20 18.79 -20.34
C THR A 266 -4.90 18.06 -20.65
N ILE A 267 -5.01 17.01 -21.46
CA ILE A 267 -3.91 16.16 -21.91
C ILE A 267 -3.67 16.50 -23.38
N VAL A 268 -2.45 16.88 -23.72
CA VAL A 268 -2.06 17.23 -25.10
C VAL A 268 -1.03 16.23 -25.61
N HIS A 269 -1.23 15.72 -26.83
CA HIS A 269 -0.20 14.97 -27.56
C HIS A 269 0.80 15.97 -28.14
N GLU A 270 1.99 16.10 -27.56
CA GLU A 270 2.98 17.10 -27.98
C GLU A 270 3.84 16.60 -29.15
N ASP A 271 4.35 15.37 -29.05
CA ASP A 271 5.23 14.75 -30.03
C ASP A 271 5.11 13.22 -30.03
N GLY A 272 5.66 12.57 -31.07
CA GLY A 272 5.62 11.13 -31.27
C GLY A 272 4.71 10.70 -32.42
N PRO A 273 4.54 9.38 -32.63
CA PRO A 273 3.69 8.86 -33.69
C PRO A 273 2.22 9.04 -33.37
N THR A 274 1.43 9.11 -34.44
CA THR A 274 -0.03 8.97 -34.39
C THR A 274 -0.44 7.62 -33.81
N PHE A 275 -1.48 7.60 -32.98
CA PHE A 275 -2.04 6.37 -32.41
C PHE A 275 -3.58 6.32 -32.50
N GLN A 276 -4.15 5.15 -32.24
CA GLN A 276 -5.61 4.98 -32.16
C GLN A 276 -6.07 5.18 -30.71
N GLY A 277 -6.92 6.16 -30.48
CA GLY A 277 -7.43 6.53 -29.17
C GLY A 277 -8.18 5.39 -28.48
N GLU A 278 -8.80 4.47 -29.22
CA GLU A 278 -9.48 3.30 -28.64
C GLU A 278 -8.54 2.30 -27.98
N HIS A 279 -7.23 2.42 -28.24
CA HIS A 279 -6.17 1.61 -27.61
C HIS A 279 -5.52 2.33 -26.43
N VAL A 280 -5.91 3.58 -26.15
CA VAL A 280 -5.43 4.36 -25.01
C VAL A 280 -6.56 4.48 -23.99
N GLN A 281 -6.17 4.46 -22.72
CA GLN A 281 -7.07 4.59 -21.59
C GLN A 281 -6.55 5.66 -20.64
N VAL A 282 -7.44 6.52 -20.16
CA VAL A 282 -7.16 7.58 -19.18
C VAL A 282 -7.93 7.28 -17.90
N GLY A 283 -7.23 7.16 -16.78
CA GLY A 283 -7.81 6.81 -15.49
C GLY A 283 -7.05 7.43 -14.32
N PHE A 284 -7.62 7.30 -13.13
CA PHE A 284 -7.02 7.63 -11.84
C PHE A 284 -7.12 6.40 -10.91
N GLU A 285 -6.54 6.45 -9.72
CA GLU A 285 -6.56 5.33 -8.75
C GLU A 285 -7.98 4.84 -8.44
N GLY A 286 -8.98 5.74 -8.45
CA GLY A 286 -10.41 5.41 -8.27
C GLY A 286 -11.15 4.90 -9.52
N GLY A 287 -10.47 4.73 -10.66
CA GLY A 287 -11.03 4.11 -11.86
C GLY A 287 -10.90 4.93 -13.15
N LEU A 288 -11.72 4.58 -14.14
CA LEU A 288 -11.64 5.17 -15.47
C LEU A 288 -12.34 6.51 -15.53
N THR A 289 -11.74 7.46 -16.24
CA THR A 289 -12.43 8.69 -16.60
C THR A 289 -13.52 8.38 -17.64
N GLU A 290 -14.62 9.14 -17.60
CA GLU A 290 -15.71 8.97 -18.58
C GLU A 290 -15.29 9.40 -19.99
N THR A 291 -14.29 10.27 -20.08
CA THR A 291 -13.81 10.87 -21.32
C THR A 291 -12.49 10.24 -21.73
N GLN A 292 -12.45 9.69 -22.94
CA GLN A 292 -11.31 8.95 -23.46
C GLN A 292 -10.92 9.51 -24.83
N PHE A 293 -9.67 9.31 -25.24
CA PHE A 293 -9.30 9.52 -26.63
C PHE A 293 -10.14 8.63 -27.55
N SER A 294 -10.41 9.09 -28.77
CA SER A 294 -11.18 8.31 -29.75
C SER A 294 -10.70 8.61 -31.16
N GLY A 295 -10.77 7.64 -32.06
CA GLY A 295 -10.27 7.77 -33.42
C GLY A 295 -8.75 7.91 -33.48
N GLU A 296 -8.26 8.49 -34.57
CA GLU A 296 -6.84 8.76 -34.75
C GLU A 296 -6.42 10.00 -33.94
N VAL A 297 -5.38 9.87 -33.11
CA VAL A 297 -4.80 10.94 -32.28
C VAL A 297 -3.41 11.27 -32.77
N THR A 298 -3.14 12.54 -33.02
CA THR A 298 -1.92 13.07 -33.63
C THR A 298 -1.32 14.20 -32.78
N PRO A 299 -0.03 14.55 -32.98
CA PRO A 299 0.55 15.72 -32.31
C PRO A 299 -0.26 17.00 -32.50
N GLY A 300 -0.61 17.64 -31.39
CA GLY A 300 -1.46 18.81 -31.27
C GLY A 300 -2.91 18.51 -30.88
N ASP A 301 -3.34 17.24 -30.88
CA ASP A 301 -4.67 16.87 -30.42
C ASP A 301 -4.74 16.90 -28.88
N GLU A 302 -5.89 17.31 -28.35
CA GLU A 302 -6.13 17.50 -26.92
C GLU A 302 -7.34 16.70 -26.41
N LEU A 303 -7.26 16.26 -25.16
CA LEU A 303 -8.36 15.65 -24.42
C LEU A 303 -8.48 16.29 -23.05
N THR A 304 -9.59 16.95 -22.78
CA THR A 304 -9.91 17.44 -21.43
C THR A 304 -10.78 16.42 -20.71
N VAL A 305 -10.32 15.98 -19.54
CA VAL A 305 -11.02 15.04 -18.68
C VAL A 305 -11.40 15.71 -17.36
N ALA A 306 -12.62 15.50 -16.90
CA ALA A 306 -13.06 15.97 -15.60
C ALA A 306 -12.52 15.04 -14.50
N VAL A 307 -11.99 15.64 -13.43
CA VAL A 307 -11.45 14.96 -12.25
C VAL A 307 -12.10 15.50 -10.96
N PRO A 308 -13.44 15.53 -10.85
CA PRO A 308 -14.14 16.20 -9.75
C PRO A 308 -13.88 15.55 -8.39
N SER A 309 -13.61 14.25 -8.41
CA SER A 309 -13.41 13.40 -7.23
C SER A 309 -11.94 13.14 -6.93
N ALA A 310 -11.00 13.64 -7.74
CA ALA A 310 -9.59 13.40 -7.48
C ALA A 310 -9.13 14.28 -6.32
N ASP A 311 -8.48 13.64 -5.35
CA ASP A 311 -7.82 14.33 -4.25
C ASP A 311 -6.42 14.83 -4.67
N ALA A 312 -5.94 15.87 -3.98
CA ALA A 312 -4.58 16.36 -4.22
C ALA A 312 -3.56 15.25 -3.88
N GLY A 313 -2.59 15.06 -4.77
CA GLY A 313 -1.60 13.98 -4.69
C GLY A 313 -1.99 12.69 -5.44
N GLU A 314 -3.25 12.54 -5.88
CA GLU A 314 -3.62 11.41 -6.74
C GLU A 314 -2.99 11.53 -8.14
N TYR A 315 -2.80 10.40 -8.81
CA TYR A 315 -2.26 10.35 -10.17
C TYR A 315 -3.33 10.08 -11.21
N LEU A 316 -3.36 10.92 -12.24
CA LEU A 316 -3.97 10.62 -13.52
C LEU A 316 -2.95 9.90 -14.40
N ALA A 317 -3.31 8.73 -14.94
CA ALA A 317 -2.48 7.95 -15.83
C ALA A 317 -3.07 7.87 -17.24
N VAL A 318 -2.21 7.97 -18.25
CA VAL A 318 -2.53 7.66 -19.64
C VAL A 318 -1.87 6.34 -19.99
N THR A 319 -2.62 5.38 -20.51
CA THR A 319 -2.18 3.99 -20.57
C THR A 319 -2.52 3.35 -21.91
N TRP A 320 -1.54 2.79 -22.59
CA TRP A 320 -1.70 1.98 -23.79
C TRP A 320 -2.18 0.57 -23.45
N ARG A 321 -3.27 0.13 -24.07
CA ARG A 321 -3.80 -1.24 -23.96
C ARG A 321 -3.57 -2.09 -25.21
N GLY A 322 -3.16 -1.48 -26.31
CA GLY A 322 -3.09 -2.14 -27.60
C GLY A 322 -4.47 -2.49 -28.20
N PRO A 323 -4.50 -3.03 -29.43
CA PRO A 323 -5.71 -3.45 -30.12
C PRO A 323 -6.37 -4.67 -29.47
N GLU A 324 -5.55 -5.57 -28.90
CA GLU A 324 -6.03 -6.82 -28.30
C GLU A 324 -6.39 -6.66 -26.81
N ARG A 325 -6.02 -5.53 -26.18
CA ARG A 325 -6.28 -5.23 -24.75
C ARG A 325 -5.68 -6.24 -23.78
N ALA A 326 -4.70 -7.03 -24.23
CA ALA A 326 -4.07 -8.08 -23.43
C ALA A 326 -3.00 -7.54 -22.47
N HIS A 327 -2.39 -6.39 -22.80
CA HIS A 327 -1.33 -5.78 -22.02
C HIS A 327 -1.64 -4.31 -21.76
N THR A 328 -1.06 -3.75 -20.72
CA THR A 328 -1.34 -2.39 -20.27
C THR A 328 0.00 -1.72 -19.95
N ILE A 329 0.34 -0.62 -20.63
CA ILE A 329 1.61 0.12 -20.52
C ILE A 329 1.28 1.57 -20.23
N VAL A 330 1.72 2.09 -19.09
CA VAL A 330 1.54 3.51 -18.76
C VAL A 330 2.40 4.33 -19.71
N LEU A 331 1.78 5.24 -20.47
CA LEU A 331 2.41 6.16 -21.42
C LEU A 331 2.88 7.46 -20.76
N ASP A 332 2.12 7.96 -19.78
CA ASP A 332 2.56 9.09 -18.94
C ASP A 332 1.63 9.20 -17.72
N ARG A 333 2.03 10.02 -16.75
CA ARG A 333 1.25 10.32 -15.55
C ARG A 333 1.34 11.77 -15.11
N PHE A 334 0.31 12.21 -14.42
CA PHE A 334 0.17 13.54 -13.89
C PHE A 334 -0.35 13.51 -12.45
N GLU A 335 0.40 14.11 -11.53
CA GLU A 335 -0.01 14.27 -10.13
C GLU A 335 -0.94 15.47 -9.99
N ILE A 336 -2.11 15.28 -9.39
CA ILE A 336 -3.06 16.37 -9.12
C ILE A 336 -2.47 17.31 -8.05
N PRO A 337 -2.27 18.61 -8.36
CA PRO A 337 -1.69 19.57 -7.42
C PRO A 337 -2.56 19.85 -6.17
N GLU A 338 -1.91 20.26 -5.07
CA GLU A 338 -2.56 20.84 -3.86
C GLU A 338 -3.36 22.12 -4.16
#